data_AF-A0A7N2LNS9-F1
#
_entry.id   AF-A0A7N2LNS9-F1
#
_cell.length_a   1.000
_cell.length_b   1.000
_cell.length_c   1.000
_cell.angle_alpha   90.00
_cell.angle_beta   90.00
_cell.angle_gamma   90.00
#
_symmetry.space_group_name_H-M   'P 1'
#
loop_
_entity.id
_entity.type
_entity.pdbx_description
1 polymer ?
#
loop_
_entity_poly.entity_id
_entity_poly.type
_entity_poly.pdbx_seq_one_letter_code
_entity_poly.pdbx_strand_id
1 'polypeptide(L)'
;MIFNPLDSYIWFELYGAPSDRDVDLIGGVFQSWYVMWRLGAFNSANLQLANSSMEYNPLYDANKGFNVMPSSFHDISDVEFQDNWGRFWVDLGTSDYFAIDVLLNCLTVLSSDYLGIQQIVFGGRCMGDWEEGMTNPDFGYKYFKI
;
A
#
# COMPACT_ATOMS: atom_id res chain seq x y z
N MET A 1 -1.41 5.57 -18.21
CA MET A 1 -1.41 4.17 -18.68
C MET A 1 -2.42 3.40 -17.84
N ILE A 2 -3.00 2.30 -18.33
CA ILE A 2 -3.85 1.44 -17.48
C ILE A 2 -2.97 0.86 -16.36
N PHE A 3 -3.55 0.64 -15.17
CA PHE A 3 -2.85 -0.01 -14.05
C PHE A 3 -2.29 -1.37 -14.48
N ASN A 4 -1.00 -1.59 -14.22
CA ASN A 4 -0.33 -2.87 -14.37
C ASN A 4 0.17 -3.29 -12.99
N PRO A 5 -0.35 -4.39 -12.40
CA PRO A 5 0.09 -4.92 -11.13
C PRO A 5 1.62 -5.01 -10.98
N LEU A 6 2.36 -5.40 -12.03
CA LEU A 6 3.79 -5.69 -11.94
C LEU A 6 4.71 -4.48 -12.16
N ASP A 7 4.14 -3.33 -12.54
CA ASP A 7 4.86 -2.07 -12.79
C ASP A 7 3.85 -0.93 -12.85
N SER A 8 3.60 -0.28 -11.70
CA SER A 8 2.75 0.91 -11.64
C SER A 8 3.01 1.74 -10.39
N TYR A 9 2.75 3.04 -10.50
CA TYR A 9 2.58 3.91 -9.34
C TYR A 9 1.18 3.73 -8.73
N ILE A 10 1.10 3.80 -7.40
CA ILE A 10 -0.10 4.14 -6.67
C ILE A 10 0.06 5.60 -6.25
N TRP A 11 -0.89 6.43 -6.64
CA TRP A 11 -0.94 7.86 -6.31
C TRP A 11 -2.02 8.12 -5.27
N PHE A 12 -1.83 9.15 -4.45
CA PHE A 12 -2.86 9.68 -3.56
C PHE A 12 -2.76 11.20 -3.51
N GLU A 13 -3.91 11.86 -3.37
CA GLU A 13 -4.02 13.31 -3.21
C GLU A 13 -4.57 13.61 -1.82
N LEU A 14 -3.95 14.55 -1.13
CA LEU A 14 -4.38 15.05 0.18
C LEU A 14 -5.12 16.37 0.02
N TYR A 15 -5.98 16.73 0.99
CA TYR A 15 -6.64 18.04 0.99
C TYR A 15 -5.68 19.24 1.23
N GLY A 16 -4.42 18.98 1.52
CA GLY A 16 -3.35 19.97 1.67
C GLY A 16 -1.99 19.28 1.83
N ALA A 17 -0.91 20.02 1.62
CA ALA A 17 0.45 19.49 1.66
C ALA A 17 0.79 18.88 3.05
N PRO A 18 1.43 17.70 3.10
CA PRO A 18 1.62 16.95 4.34
C PRO A 18 2.63 17.64 5.26
N SER A 19 2.34 17.67 6.56
CA SER A 19 3.36 17.95 7.57
C SER A 19 4.35 16.78 7.66
N ASP A 20 5.50 16.98 8.28
CA ASP A 20 6.52 15.93 8.38
C ASP A 20 6.00 14.72 9.18
N ARG A 21 5.08 14.96 10.13
CA ARG A 21 4.34 13.93 10.86
C ARG A 21 3.39 13.13 9.96
N ASP A 22 2.80 13.77 8.95
CA ASP A 22 1.91 13.09 8.00
C ASP A 22 2.72 12.22 7.03
N VAL A 23 3.90 12.69 6.61
CA VAL A 23 4.90 11.90 5.86
C VAL A 23 5.32 10.66 6.66
N ASP A 24 5.71 10.82 7.92
CA ASP A 24 6.05 9.71 8.82
C ASP A 24 4.90 8.70 9.00
N LEU A 25 3.66 9.20 9.14
CA LEU A 25 2.49 8.37 9.37
C LEU A 25 2.06 7.59 8.11
N ILE A 26 1.98 8.27 6.96
CA ILE A 26 1.66 7.66 5.66
C ILE A 26 2.74 6.65 5.27
N GLY A 27 4.02 7.04 5.41
CA GLY A 27 5.16 6.17 5.15
C GLY A 27 5.19 4.93 6.04
N GLY A 28 4.95 5.10 7.35
CA GLY A 28 4.83 3.99 8.30
C GLY A 28 3.69 3.01 7.97
N VAL A 29 2.57 3.51 7.43
CA VAL A 29 1.47 2.65 6.93
C VAL A 29 1.92 1.82 5.73
N PHE A 30 2.52 2.44 4.70
CA PHE A 30 2.97 1.72 3.50
C PHE A 30 4.13 0.75 3.80
N GLN A 31 5.09 1.13 4.65
CA GLN A 31 6.17 0.24 5.12
C GLN A 31 5.62 -0.95 5.92
N SER A 32 4.63 -0.73 6.80
CA SER A 32 3.99 -1.83 7.56
C SER A 32 3.27 -2.80 6.64
N TRP A 33 2.55 -2.29 5.64
CA TRP A 33 1.85 -3.08 4.63
C TRP A 33 2.82 -3.90 3.76
N TYR A 34 3.93 -3.29 3.32
CA TYR A 34 5.03 -3.97 2.61
C TYR A 34 5.62 -5.10 3.45
N VAL A 35 6.00 -4.84 4.70
CA VAL A 35 6.61 -5.84 5.60
C VAL A 35 5.68 -7.05 5.81
N MET A 36 4.38 -6.85 6.02
CA MET A 36 3.46 -7.97 6.24
C MET A 36 3.35 -8.92 5.04
N TRP A 37 3.46 -8.44 3.80
CA TRP A 37 3.30 -9.28 2.60
C TRP A 37 4.60 -9.64 1.86
N ARG A 38 5.73 -9.00 2.21
CA ARG A 38 7.05 -9.66 2.12
C ARG A 38 7.10 -10.96 2.94
N LEU A 39 6.25 -11.08 3.97
CA LEU A 39 6.01 -12.31 4.76
C LEU A 39 4.76 -13.12 4.30
N GLY A 40 4.10 -12.73 3.20
CA GLY A 40 2.99 -13.46 2.60
C GLY A 40 1.62 -13.34 3.31
N ALA A 41 1.41 -12.36 4.19
CA ALA A 41 0.18 -12.25 4.99
C ALA A 41 -1.12 -12.10 4.18
N PHE A 42 -1.08 -11.52 2.97
CA PHE A 42 -2.27 -11.28 2.13
C PHE A 42 -2.61 -12.44 1.17
N ASN A 43 -2.17 -13.66 1.47
CA ASN A 43 -2.46 -14.84 0.65
C ASN A 43 -3.92 -15.31 0.80
N SER A 44 -4.79 -14.87 -0.12
CA SER A 44 -6.22 -15.21 -0.17
C SER A 44 -6.49 -16.73 -0.19
N ALA A 45 -5.64 -17.50 -0.87
CA ALA A 45 -5.75 -18.95 -0.98
C ALA A 45 -5.42 -19.67 0.35
N ASN A 46 -4.83 -18.98 1.33
CA ASN A 46 -4.56 -19.49 2.68
C ASN A 46 -5.44 -18.82 3.77
N LEU A 47 -6.63 -18.32 3.43
CA LEU A 47 -7.61 -17.81 4.40
C LEU A 47 -8.21 -18.95 5.25
N GLN A 48 -7.44 -19.48 6.20
CA GLN A 48 -7.82 -20.69 6.95
C GLN A 48 -9.06 -20.48 7.82
N LEU A 49 -9.12 -19.37 8.57
CA LEU A 49 -10.22 -19.09 9.50
C LEU A 49 -11.53 -18.73 8.80
N ALA A 50 -11.48 -17.97 7.69
CA ALA A 50 -12.66 -17.63 6.90
C ALA A 50 -13.33 -18.86 6.25
N ASN A 51 -12.57 -19.94 6.06
CA ASN A 51 -13.04 -21.23 5.55
C ASN A 51 -13.23 -22.28 6.67
N SER A 52 -13.35 -21.86 7.94
CA SER A 52 -13.56 -22.75 9.09
C SER A 52 -14.95 -22.60 9.69
N SER A 53 -15.51 -23.70 10.24
CA SER A 53 -16.74 -23.62 11.01
C SER A 53 -16.45 -23.00 12.39
N MET A 54 -17.22 -21.97 12.76
CA MET A 54 -17.15 -21.34 14.08
C MET A 54 -17.91 -22.13 15.17
N GLU A 55 -18.45 -23.31 14.86
CA GLU A 55 -19.04 -24.22 15.84
C GLU A 55 -18.00 -24.82 16.82
N TYR A 56 -16.71 -24.80 16.45
CA TYR A 56 -15.60 -25.33 17.24
C TYR A 56 -14.45 -24.32 17.28
N ASN A 57 -13.54 -24.44 18.25
CA ASN A 57 -12.33 -23.62 18.27
C ASN A 57 -11.46 -23.92 17.04
N PRO A 58 -11.26 -22.97 16.11
CA PRO A 58 -10.45 -23.21 14.93
C PRO A 58 -8.97 -23.25 15.29
N LEU A 59 -8.21 -24.13 14.63
CA LEU A 59 -6.77 -24.27 14.81
C LEU A 59 -6.05 -23.97 13.49
N TYR A 60 -4.86 -23.38 13.59
CA TYR A 60 -3.97 -23.19 12.45
C TYR A 60 -3.45 -24.54 11.95
N ASP A 61 -3.61 -24.80 10.65
CA ASP A 61 -3.05 -25.96 9.96
C ASP A 61 -1.78 -25.55 9.21
N ALA A 62 -0.63 -25.93 9.78
CA ALA A 62 0.69 -25.71 9.19
C ALA A 62 0.89 -26.48 7.87
N ASN A 63 0.29 -27.66 7.72
CA ASN A 63 0.39 -28.45 6.49
C ASN A 63 -0.42 -27.80 5.37
N LYS A 64 -1.64 -27.33 5.67
CA LYS A 64 -2.43 -26.51 4.73
C LYS A 64 -1.65 -25.25 4.34
N GLY A 65 -1.10 -24.53 5.32
CA GLY A 65 -0.34 -23.30 5.09
C GLY A 65 0.90 -23.50 4.20
N PHE A 66 1.62 -24.61 4.37
CA PHE A 66 2.80 -24.94 3.58
C PHE A 66 2.49 -25.37 2.13
N ASN A 67 1.31 -25.97 1.88
CA ASN A 67 0.92 -26.50 0.57
C ASN A 67 0.14 -25.50 -0.31
N VAL A 68 -0.18 -24.30 0.19
CA VAL A 68 -0.76 -23.23 -0.64
C VAL A 68 0.36 -22.50 -1.40
N MET A 69 0.09 -22.11 -2.65
CA MET A 69 1.01 -21.30 -3.46
C MET A 69 1.37 -19.98 -2.73
N PRO A 70 2.66 -19.64 -2.56
CA PRO A 70 3.06 -18.37 -1.96
C PRO A 70 2.59 -17.17 -2.79
N SER A 71 1.95 -16.22 -2.11
CA SER A 71 1.55 -14.93 -2.65
C SER A 71 2.47 -13.88 -2.02
N SER A 72 3.41 -13.34 -2.79
CA SER A 72 4.58 -12.63 -2.25
C SER A 72 4.88 -11.34 -3.00
N PHE A 73 5.22 -10.31 -2.22
CA PHE A 73 5.62 -9.00 -2.73
C PHE A 73 7.05 -9.04 -3.27
N HIS A 74 7.25 -8.49 -4.46
CA HIS A 74 8.59 -8.36 -5.05
C HIS A 74 9.28 -7.12 -4.49
N ASP A 75 8.81 -5.92 -4.86
CA ASP A 75 9.46 -4.68 -4.44
C ASP A 75 8.55 -3.43 -4.45
N ILE A 76 9.01 -2.36 -3.80
CA ILE A 76 8.32 -1.07 -3.61
C ILE A 76 9.34 0.08 -3.63
N SER A 77 8.94 1.29 -4.05
CA SER A 77 9.80 2.48 -3.90
C SER A 77 9.66 3.14 -2.53
N ASP A 78 10.57 4.09 -2.23
CA ASP A 78 10.30 5.14 -1.24
C ASP A 78 8.99 5.88 -1.60
N VAL A 79 8.32 6.45 -0.59
CA VAL A 79 7.07 7.20 -0.76
C VAL A 79 7.42 8.66 -1.01
N GLU A 80 7.19 9.15 -2.22
CA GLU A 80 7.48 10.53 -2.65
C GLU A 80 6.26 11.45 -2.48
N PHE A 81 6.48 12.74 -2.23
CA PHE A 81 5.45 13.77 -2.11
C PHE A 81 5.87 15.08 -2.81
N GLN A 82 4.95 15.73 -3.52
CA GLN A 82 5.07 17.07 -4.09
C GLN A 82 3.74 17.81 -3.85
N ASP A 83 3.80 18.96 -3.17
CA ASP A 83 2.63 19.69 -2.66
C ASP A 83 1.59 18.77 -2.02
N ASN A 84 0.38 18.67 -2.59
CA ASN A 84 -0.72 17.84 -2.08
C ASN A 84 -0.67 16.38 -2.56
N TRP A 85 0.16 16.06 -3.55
CA TRP A 85 0.22 14.73 -4.17
C TRP A 85 1.34 13.89 -3.57
N GLY A 86 1.07 12.60 -3.40
CA GLY A 86 2.08 11.61 -3.08
C GLY A 86 1.94 10.36 -3.94
N ARG A 87 3.04 9.62 -4.07
CA ARG A 87 3.11 8.39 -4.85
C ARG A 87 4.14 7.40 -4.33
N PHE A 88 3.99 6.15 -4.73
CA PHE A 88 5.01 5.12 -4.64
C PHE A 88 4.82 4.10 -5.76
N TRP A 89 5.91 3.54 -6.28
CA TRP A 89 5.89 2.48 -7.29
C TRP A 89 5.81 1.09 -6.64
N VAL A 90 5.15 0.14 -7.31
CA VAL A 90 4.94 -1.23 -6.83
C VAL A 90 5.16 -2.28 -7.94
N ASP A 91 5.73 -3.43 -7.57
CA ASP A 91 5.58 -4.70 -8.29
C ASP A 91 4.78 -5.69 -7.42
N LEU A 92 3.50 -5.88 -7.78
CA LEU A 92 2.57 -6.78 -7.11
C LEU A 92 2.93 -8.28 -7.27
N GLY A 93 3.91 -8.67 -8.09
CA GLY A 93 4.43 -10.03 -8.16
C GLY A 93 3.36 -11.13 -8.27
N THR A 94 3.25 -11.97 -7.23
CA THR A 94 2.18 -13.00 -7.10
C THR A 94 1.10 -12.63 -6.08
N SER A 95 0.94 -11.35 -5.76
CA SER A 95 -0.07 -10.84 -4.83
C SER A 95 -1.49 -11.05 -5.34
N ASP A 96 -2.38 -11.44 -4.43
CA ASP A 96 -3.81 -11.26 -4.62
C ASP A 96 -4.19 -9.76 -4.47
N TYR A 97 -5.29 -9.36 -5.11
CA TYR A 97 -5.89 -8.04 -4.93
C TYR A 97 -6.36 -7.77 -3.49
N PHE A 98 -6.58 -8.82 -2.69
CA PHE A 98 -6.82 -8.75 -1.26
C PHE A 98 -5.78 -7.88 -0.50
N ALA A 99 -4.53 -7.83 -0.96
CA ALA A 99 -3.51 -6.92 -0.42
C ALA A 99 -3.89 -5.43 -0.58
N ILE A 100 -4.46 -5.08 -1.75
CA ILE A 100 -4.94 -3.73 -2.07
C ILE A 100 -6.23 -3.42 -1.32
N ASP A 101 -7.15 -4.39 -1.19
CA ASP A 101 -8.37 -4.22 -0.40
C ASP A 101 -8.05 -3.95 1.08
N VAL A 102 -7.11 -4.69 1.69
CA VAL A 102 -6.67 -4.44 3.07
C VAL A 102 -6.02 -3.05 3.19
N LEU A 103 -5.24 -2.61 2.20
CA LEU A 103 -4.68 -1.26 2.17
C LEU A 103 -5.77 -0.19 2.09
N LEU A 104 -6.76 -0.33 1.20
CA LEU A 104 -7.87 0.62 1.05
C LEU A 104 -8.72 0.72 2.32
N ASN A 105 -8.95 -0.39 3.03
CA ASN A 105 -9.61 -0.38 4.33
C ASN A 105 -8.78 0.36 5.39
N CYS A 106 -7.44 0.19 5.40
CA CYS A 106 -6.55 0.93 6.29
C CYS A 106 -6.53 2.45 5.96
N LEU A 107 -6.39 2.80 4.69
CA LEU A 107 -6.38 4.19 4.22
C LEU A 107 -7.73 4.89 4.44
N THR A 108 -8.85 4.16 4.46
CA THR A 108 -10.18 4.69 4.83
C THR A 108 -10.18 5.23 6.27
N VAL A 109 -9.64 4.48 7.23
CA VAL A 109 -9.55 4.90 8.65
C VAL A 109 -8.46 5.95 8.85
N LEU A 110 -7.33 5.85 8.15
CA LEU A 110 -6.32 6.91 8.11
C LEU A 110 -6.94 8.24 7.65
N SER A 111 -7.80 8.17 6.62
CA SER A 111 -8.47 9.32 6.02
C SER A 111 -9.56 9.96 6.88
N SER A 112 -10.16 9.23 7.82
CA SER A 112 -11.21 9.77 8.70
C SER A 112 -10.65 10.33 10.01
N ASP A 113 -9.61 9.69 10.55
CA ASP A 113 -9.21 9.89 11.95
C ASP A 113 -7.89 10.68 12.12
N TYR A 114 -7.07 10.80 11.07
CA TYR A 114 -5.70 11.34 11.18
C TYR A 114 -5.39 12.47 10.17
N LEU A 115 -5.60 12.25 8.88
CA LEU A 115 -5.29 13.21 7.80
C LEU A 115 -6.24 13.00 6.63
N GLY A 116 -6.67 14.05 5.94
CA GLY A 116 -7.69 13.91 4.88
C GLY A 116 -7.11 13.53 3.51
N ILE A 117 -7.46 12.33 3.01
CA ILE A 117 -7.17 11.89 1.64
C ILE A 117 -8.36 12.25 0.74
N GLN A 118 -8.10 12.95 -0.38
CA GLN A 118 -9.11 13.35 -1.36
C GLN A 118 -9.39 12.24 -2.39
N GLN A 119 -8.35 11.57 -2.90
CA GLN A 119 -8.48 10.44 -3.83
C GLN A 119 -7.24 9.54 -3.82
N ILE A 120 -7.40 8.31 -4.30
CA ILE A 120 -6.34 7.33 -4.54
C ILE A 120 -6.48 6.84 -5.99
N VAL A 121 -5.39 6.83 -6.75
CA VAL A 121 -5.38 6.49 -8.18
C VAL A 121 -4.33 5.43 -8.48
N PHE A 122 -4.77 4.31 -9.06
CA PHE A 122 -3.91 3.19 -9.43
C PHE A 122 -3.43 3.31 -10.88
N GLY A 123 -2.11 3.31 -11.09
CA GLY A 123 -1.49 3.50 -12.41
C GLY A 123 -1.39 4.97 -12.82
N GLY A 124 -1.56 5.27 -14.11
CA GLY A 124 -1.31 6.62 -14.64
C GLY A 124 0.18 6.88 -14.98
N ARG A 125 0.56 8.14 -15.20
CA ARG A 125 1.95 8.55 -15.53
C ARG A 125 2.38 9.89 -14.93
N CYS A 126 1.43 10.77 -14.65
CA CYS A 126 1.56 12.04 -13.95
C CYS A 126 0.14 12.33 -13.41
N MET A 127 0.05 12.95 -12.23
CA MET A 127 -1.20 13.36 -11.57
C MET A 127 -1.03 14.78 -11.02
N GLY A 128 -2.10 15.57 -11.03
CA GLY A 128 -2.03 16.98 -10.67
C GLY A 128 -0.96 17.71 -11.50
N ASP A 129 -0.15 18.50 -10.81
CA ASP A 129 0.96 19.28 -11.38
C ASP A 129 2.34 18.61 -11.14
N TRP A 130 2.39 17.27 -10.97
CA TRP A 130 3.63 16.54 -10.60
C TRP A 130 4.77 16.69 -11.63
N GLU A 131 5.92 17.20 -11.20
CA GLU A 131 7.12 17.37 -12.01
C GLU A 131 8.14 16.23 -11.80
N GLU A 132 8.40 15.45 -12.84
CA GLU A 132 9.34 14.33 -12.77
C GLU A 132 10.80 14.79 -12.56
N GLY A 133 11.44 14.27 -11.50
CA GLY A 133 12.80 14.65 -11.11
C GLY A 133 12.89 15.87 -10.18
N MET A 134 11.78 16.52 -9.85
CA MET A 134 11.73 17.61 -8.87
C MET A 134 11.82 17.06 -7.44
N THR A 135 13.06 16.92 -6.95
CA THR A 135 13.38 16.29 -5.65
C THR A 135 14.00 17.24 -4.62
N ASN A 136 13.81 18.56 -4.79
CA ASN A 136 14.39 19.58 -3.89
C ASN A 136 13.39 19.98 -2.77
N PRO A 137 13.73 19.76 -1.48
CA PRO A 137 12.88 20.14 -0.35
C PRO A 137 12.54 21.64 -0.25
N ASP A 138 13.40 22.53 -0.78
CA ASP A 138 13.11 23.98 -0.80
C ASP A 138 11.84 24.32 -1.60
N PHE A 139 11.42 23.43 -2.51
CA PHE A 139 10.19 23.53 -3.28
C PHE A 139 9.14 22.49 -2.86
N GLY A 140 9.10 22.13 -1.57
CA GLY A 140 8.03 21.31 -1.00
C GLY A 140 8.14 19.80 -1.21
N TYR A 141 9.15 19.30 -1.93
CA TYR A 141 9.37 17.86 -2.07
C TYR A 141 9.68 17.20 -0.73
N LYS A 142 9.01 16.10 -0.43
CA LYS A 142 9.29 15.25 0.74
C LYS A 142 9.31 13.79 0.33
N TYR A 143 9.94 12.95 1.15
CA TYR A 143 9.87 11.51 0.99
C TYR A 143 9.93 10.78 2.32
N PHE A 144 9.33 9.59 2.38
CA PHE A 144 9.55 8.61 3.43
C PHE A 144 10.30 7.40 2.86
N LYS A 145 11.31 6.92 3.58
CA LYS A 145 12.14 5.79 3.15
C LYS A 145 11.62 4.47 3.70
N ILE A 146 11.37 3.50 2.82
CA ILE A 146 10.89 2.16 3.17
C ILE A 146 12.04 1.21 3.56
#